data_AF-A0A538E3S8-F1
#
_entry.id   AF-A0A538E3S8-F1
#
_cell.length_a   1.000
_cell.length_b   1.000
_cell.length_c   1.000
_cell.angle_alpha   90.00
_cell.angle_beta   90.00
_cell.angle_gamma   90.00
#
_symmetry.space_group_name_H-M   'P 1'
#
loop_
_entity.id
_entity.type
_entity.pdbx_description
1 polymer ?
#
loop_
_entity_poly.entity_id
_entity_poly.type
_entity_poly.pdbx_seq_one_letter_code
_entity_poly.pdbx_strand_id
1 'polypeptide(L)'
;MLSLMTGCTGSARTPDVLMDGSTAARPRVDLEGVSAATVLTRFRVLIAGRVPKGSLAASCLQGPPRHRRPVGRLVERIGVDTESVSIRDSSGVNACDNSPGGREDDRRWCGSSFGRLVGGRLRDPRLDVGSCTTRDGKPLAFAWVDADARAKYVVVDQGRYAEAYEVAGGLPVRISTHDVQVGESRATFRISEHDGRGRLLRRFELTAVPAG
;
A
#
# COMPACT_ATOMS: atom_id res chain seq x y z
N MET A 1 -0.87 -46.27 24.88
CA MET A 1 -0.18 -45.96 23.62
C MET A 1 -0.29 -44.44 23.43
N LEU A 2 0.75 -43.70 23.84
CA LEU A 2 0.77 -42.23 23.78
C LEU A 2 1.10 -41.80 22.34
N SER A 3 0.13 -41.21 21.64
CA SER A 3 0.36 -40.57 20.34
C SER A 3 0.90 -39.16 20.57
N LEU A 4 2.19 -38.97 20.30
CA LEU A 4 2.82 -37.66 20.17
C LEU A 4 2.25 -36.96 18.92
N MET A 5 1.42 -35.95 19.13
CA MET A 5 1.03 -35.00 18.09
C MET A 5 2.21 -34.05 17.86
N THR A 6 3.04 -34.35 16.88
CA THR A 6 4.00 -33.39 16.32
C THR A 6 3.22 -32.32 15.54
N GLY A 7 2.88 -31.23 16.22
CA GLY A 7 2.36 -30.03 15.59
C GLY A 7 3.46 -29.35 14.79
N CYS A 8 3.52 -29.62 13.48
CA CYS A 8 4.26 -28.77 12.55
C CYS A 8 3.56 -27.41 12.53
N THR A 9 4.11 -26.43 13.25
CA THR A 9 3.81 -25.03 13.05
C THR A 9 4.27 -24.68 11.64
N GLY A 10 3.35 -24.76 10.68
CA GLY A 10 3.59 -24.30 9.31
C GLY A 10 3.93 -22.82 9.38
N SER A 11 5.22 -22.49 9.43
CA SER A 11 5.70 -21.13 9.30
C SER A 11 5.14 -20.59 8.00
N ALA A 12 4.20 -19.65 8.09
CA ALA A 12 3.62 -19.02 6.93
C ALA A 12 4.76 -18.50 6.07
N ARG A 13 4.92 -19.05 4.85
CA ARG A 13 6.04 -18.71 3.98
C ARG A 13 5.91 -17.23 3.61
N THR A 14 6.96 -16.46 3.88
CA THR A 14 7.08 -15.07 3.43
C THR A 14 6.92 -15.02 1.91
N PRO A 15 6.14 -14.09 1.35
CA PRO A 15 6.03 -13.96 -0.10
C PRO A 15 7.40 -13.73 -0.75
N ASP A 16 7.72 -14.52 -1.77
CA ASP A 16 8.99 -14.46 -2.51
C ASP A 16 8.90 -13.61 -3.80
N VAL A 17 7.69 -13.21 -4.18
CA VAL A 17 7.42 -12.40 -5.37
C VAL A 17 6.45 -11.26 -5.07
N LEU A 18 6.60 -10.17 -5.82
CA LEU A 18 5.66 -9.06 -5.85
C LEU A 18 4.64 -9.25 -6.98
N MET A 19 3.61 -8.41 -7.00
CA MET A 19 2.50 -8.51 -7.98
C MET A 19 2.95 -8.44 -9.44
N ASP A 20 4.05 -7.74 -9.74
CA ASP A 20 4.63 -7.66 -11.09
C ASP A 20 5.50 -8.87 -11.49
N GLY A 21 5.57 -9.89 -10.62
CA GLY A 21 6.39 -11.09 -10.80
C GLY A 21 7.86 -10.94 -10.42
N SER A 22 8.30 -9.73 -10.01
CA SER A 22 9.67 -9.54 -9.53
C SER A 22 9.90 -10.16 -8.16
N THR A 23 11.15 -10.50 -7.85
CA THR A 23 11.52 -11.08 -6.55
C THR A 23 11.29 -10.08 -5.42
N ALA A 24 10.62 -10.54 -4.36
CA ALA A 24 10.45 -9.80 -3.12
C ALA A 24 11.80 -9.61 -2.42
N ALA A 25 12.20 -8.36 -2.22
CA ALA A 25 13.39 -8.03 -1.44
C ALA A 25 13.04 -7.90 0.05
N ARG A 26 14.06 -7.90 0.91
CA ARG A 26 13.92 -7.54 2.32
C ARG A 26 14.56 -6.16 2.58
N PRO A 27 14.08 -5.40 3.58
CA PRO A 27 14.79 -4.22 4.05
C PRO A 27 16.24 -4.56 4.44
N ARG A 28 17.18 -3.66 4.15
CA ARG A 28 18.61 -3.84 4.52
C ARG A 28 18.92 -3.52 5.98
N VAL A 29 17.91 -3.11 6.73
CA VAL A 29 17.98 -2.73 8.14
C VAL A 29 16.98 -3.56 8.91
N ASP A 30 17.30 -3.85 10.17
CA ASP A 30 16.35 -4.46 11.08
C ASP A 30 15.33 -3.41 11.52
N LEU A 31 14.05 -3.70 11.27
CA LEU A 31 12.95 -2.81 11.61
C LEU A 31 12.52 -3.08 13.05
N GLU A 32 12.90 -2.18 13.95
CA GLU A 32 12.73 -2.36 15.40
C GLU A 32 11.29 -2.69 15.80
N GLY A 33 11.11 -3.82 16.47
CA GLY A 33 9.79 -4.25 16.95
C GLY A 33 8.90 -4.89 15.88
N VAL A 34 9.39 -5.13 14.67
CA VAL A 34 8.71 -5.94 13.64
C VAL A 34 9.25 -7.38 13.73
N SER A 35 8.47 -8.27 14.34
CA SER A 35 8.86 -9.68 14.51
C SER A 35 8.54 -10.55 13.29
N ALA A 36 7.59 -10.13 12.46
CA ALA A 36 7.21 -10.83 11.24
C ALA A 36 8.28 -10.67 10.15
N ALA A 37 8.41 -11.68 9.30
CA ALA A 37 9.24 -11.57 8.10
C ALA A 37 8.72 -10.41 7.23
N THR A 38 9.63 -9.50 6.85
CA THR A 38 9.26 -8.27 6.15
C THR A 38 9.63 -8.34 4.67
N VAL A 39 8.67 -8.02 3.81
CA VAL A 39 8.83 -7.84 2.37
C VAL A 39 8.91 -6.35 2.06
N LEU A 40 9.93 -5.95 1.31
CA LEU A 40 10.08 -4.58 0.82
C LEU A 40 9.26 -4.41 -0.47
N THR A 41 8.32 -3.48 -0.45
CA THR A 41 7.60 -3.06 -1.66
C THR A 41 8.55 -2.35 -2.61
N ARG A 42 8.33 -2.51 -3.93
CA ARG A 42 9.06 -1.71 -4.93
C ARG A 42 8.34 -0.39 -5.13
N PHE A 43 9.10 0.66 -5.40
CA PHE A 43 8.55 1.94 -5.79
C PHE A 43 9.37 2.61 -6.89
N ARG A 44 8.73 3.51 -7.63
CA ARG A 44 9.38 4.38 -8.61
C ARG A 44 8.83 5.79 -8.48
N VAL A 45 9.73 6.77 -8.37
CA VAL A 45 9.37 8.19 -8.40
C VAL A 45 9.47 8.70 -9.83
N LEU A 46 8.39 9.28 -10.33
CA LEU A 46 8.29 9.87 -11.66
C LEU A 46 8.03 11.38 -11.56
N ILE A 47 8.19 12.08 -12.69
CA ILE A 47 7.91 13.52 -12.81
C ILE A 47 6.72 13.69 -13.75
N ALA A 48 5.75 14.52 -13.37
CA ALA A 48 4.46 14.69 -14.07
C ALA A 48 4.56 14.94 -15.58
N GLY A 49 5.55 15.74 -16.02
CA GLY A 49 5.78 16.03 -17.44
C GLY A 49 6.65 15.01 -18.18
N ARG A 50 7.10 13.94 -17.50
CA ARG A 50 8.03 12.93 -18.04
C ARG A 50 7.59 11.50 -17.70
N VAL A 51 6.28 11.27 -17.67
CA VAL A 51 5.72 9.95 -17.38
C VAL A 51 5.92 9.04 -18.61
N PRO A 52 6.66 7.92 -18.49
CA PRO A 52 6.89 7.03 -19.62
C PRO A 52 5.59 6.39 -20.12
N LYS A 53 5.43 6.26 -21.44
CA LYS A 53 4.33 5.47 -22.02
C LYS A 53 4.39 4.03 -21.51
N GLY A 54 3.21 3.43 -21.27
CA GLY A 54 3.10 2.07 -20.74
C GLY A 54 3.41 1.90 -19.25
N SER A 55 3.78 2.98 -18.53
CA SER A 55 3.95 2.95 -17.08
C SER A 55 2.61 2.82 -16.33
N LEU A 56 2.67 2.41 -15.05
CA LEU A 56 1.50 2.40 -14.17
C LEU A 56 0.91 3.80 -14.07
N ALA A 57 1.76 4.82 -13.93
CA ALA A 57 1.36 6.21 -13.87
C ALA A 57 0.68 6.68 -15.15
N ALA A 58 1.18 6.29 -16.33
CA ALA A 58 0.51 6.60 -17.60
C ALA A 58 -0.89 5.97 -17.67
N SER A 59 -1.04 4.72 -17.24
CA SER A 59 -2.34 4.05 -17.19
C SER A 59 -3.29 4.70 -16.16
N CYS A 60 -2.78 5.07 -14.99
CA CYS A 60 -3.58 5.77 -13.97
C CYS A 60 -4.06 7.14 -14.47
N LEU A 61 -3.20 7.90 -15.17
CA LEU A 61 -3.58 9.18 -15.79
C LEU A 61 -4.61 9.05 -16.93
N GLN A 62 -4.85 7.85 -17.46
CA GLN A 62 -5.95 7.59 -18.40
C GLN A 62 -7.22 7.08 -17.69
N GLY A 63 -7.12 6.75 -16.40
CA GLY A 63 -8.18 6.16 -15.60
C GLY A 63 -8.94 7.18 -14.73
N PRO A 64 -9.16 6.88 -13.44
CA PRO A 64 -9.96 7.72 -12.55
C PRO A 64 -9.55 9.21 -12.50
N PRO A 65 -8.25 9.59 -12.41
CA PRO A 65 -7.84 10.98 -12.38
C PRO A 65 -7.62 11.61 -13.78
N ARG A 66 -8.18 11.08 -14.88
CA ARG A 66 -7.91 11.55 -16.25
C ARG A 66 -8.09 13.05 -16.54
N HIS A 67 -8.93 13.73 -15.74
CA HIS A 67 -9.18 15.16 -15.88
C HIS A 67 -8.28 16.02 -14.99
N ARG A 68 -7.44 15.40 -14.16
CA ARG A 68 -6.52 16.08 -13.25
C ARG A 68 -5.20 16.38 -13.95
N ARG A 69 -4.61 17.52 -13.61
CA ARG A 69 -3.28 17.89 -14.07
C ARG A 69 -2.26 17.55 -12.98
N PRO A 70 -1.44 16.50 -13.15
CA PRO A 70 -0.44 16.14 -12.17
C PRO A 70 0.60 17.27 -12.03
N VAL A 71 1.10 17.49 -10.82
CA VAL A 71 2.15 18.47 -10.50
C VAL A 71 3.28 17.80 -9.73
N GLY A 72 4.51 18.17 -10.05
CA GLY A 72 5.70 17.66 -9.36
C GLY A 72 5.93 16.17 -9.58
N ARG A 73 5.89 15.39 -8.49
CA ARG A 73 6.26 13.97 -8.48
C ARG A 73 5.05 13.06 -8.42
N LEU A 74 5.18 11.89 -9.03
CA LEU A 74 4.27 10.75 -8.90
C LEU A 74 5.04 9.60 -8.28
N VAL A 75 4.34 8.70 -7.58
CA VAL A 75 4.95 7.51 -6.98
C VAL A 75 4.16 6.29 -7.38
N GLU A 76 4.80 5.39 -8.10
CA GLU A 76 4.29 4.04 -8.36
C GLU A 76 4.78 3.10 -7.25
N ARG A 77 3.95 2.17 -6.81
CA ARG A 77 4.28 1.15 -5.82
C ARG A 77 3.77 -0.21 -6.25
N ILE A 78 4.53 -1.25 -5.90
CA ILE A 78 4.22 -2.65 -6.16
C ILE A 78 4.48 -3.42 -4.86
N GLY A 79 3.42 -3.95 -4.27
CA GLY A 79 3.42 -4.84 -3.13
C GLY A 79 3.25 -6.30 -3.54
N VAL A 80 2.94 -7.15 -2.57
CA VAL A 80 2.74 -8.59 -2.80
C VAL A 80 1.48 -8.83 -3.64
N ASP A 81 0.36 -8.26 -3.22
CA ASP A 81 -0.96 -8.43 -3.88
C ASP A 81 -1.50 -7.10 -4.43
N THR A 82 -0.66 -6.07 -4.53
CA THR A 82 -1.11 -4.72 -4.88
C THR A 82 -0.18 -3.97 -5.82
N GLU A 83 -0.76 -3.11 -6.63
CA GLU A 83 -0.05 -1.96 -7.22
C GLU A 83 -0.82 -0.69 -6.88
N SER A 84 -0.10 0.42 -6.72
CA SER A 84 -0.75 1.73 -6.61
C SER A 84 0.05 2.83 -7.29
N VAL A 85 -0.64 3.89 -7.67
CA VAL A 85 -0.03 5.11 -8.19
C VAL A 85 -0.53 6.28 -7.38
N SER A 86 0.37 7.03 -6.76
CA SER A 86 0.08 8.30 -6.08
C SER A 86 0.40 9.48 -6.97
N ILE A 87 -0.57 10.39 -7.15
CA ILE A 87 -0.48 11.53 -8.05
C ILE A 87 -0.85 12.80 -7.30
N ARG A 88 0.10 13.74 -7.16
CA ARG A 88 -0.21 15.07 -6.65
C ARG A 88 -0.78 15.95 -7.76
N ASP A 89 -1.83 16.70 -7.45
CA ASP A 89 -2.35 17.80 -8.27
C ASP A 89 -2.45 19.09 -7.42
N SER A 90 -3.06 20.14 -7.97
CA SER A 90 -3.20 21.43 -7.27
C SER A 90 -4.14 21.38 -6.06
N SER A 91 -5.01 20.37 -5.96
CA SER A 91 -6.03 20.23 -4.91
C SER A 91 -5.68 19.19 -3.85
N GLY A 92 -4.79 18.24 -4.16
CA GLY A 92 -4.41 17.19 -3.23
C GLY A 92 -3.62 16.06 -3.88
N VAL A 93 -3.86 14.84 -3.40
CA VAL A 93 -3.25 13.61 -3.90
C VAL A 93 -4.35 12.64 -4.32
N ASN A 94 -4.22 12.07 -5.51
CA ASN A 94 -5.09 11.02 -6.02
C ASN A 94 -4.33 9.69 -5.99
N ALA A 95 -5.05 8.59 -5.87
CA ALA A 95 -4.53 7.27 -6.14
C ALA A 95 -5.37 6.49 -7.15
N CYS A 96 -4.69 5.63 -7.90
CA CYS A 96 -5.30 4.46 -8.51
C CYS A 96 -4.73 3.22 -7.81
N ASP A 97 -5.60 2.28 -7.47
CA ASP A 97 -5.26 1.05 -6.76
C ASP A 97 -5.62 -0.18 -7.61
N ASN A 98 -4.73 -1.16 -7.60
CA ASN A 98 -4.84 -2.37 -8.40
C ASN A 98 -4.50 -3.60 -7.55
N SER A 99 -5.11 -4.73 -7.87
CA SER A 99 -4.91 -6.03 -7.23
C SER A 99 -5.18 -7.17 -8.23
N PRO A 100 -4.75 -8.41 -7.98
CA PRO A 100 -4.83 -9.51 -8.96
C PRO A 100 -6.22 -10.12 -9.13
N GLY A 101 -7.20 -9.73 -8.30
CA GLY A 101 -8.57 -10.22 -8.38
C GLY A 101 -9.30 -9.81 -9.66
N GLY A 102 -10.33 -10.60 -10.00
CA GLY A 102 -11.19 -10.34 -11.15
C GLY A 102 -11.99 -9.05 -10.98
N ARG A 103 -12.40 -8.44 -12.10
CA ARG A 103 -13.12 -7.16 -12.13
C ARG A 103 -14.19 -7.18 -13.19
N GLU A 104 -15.23 -6.38 -12.98
CA GLU A 104 -16.20 -6.06 -14.02
C GLU A 104 -15.58 -5.08 -15.04
N ASP A 105 -15.89 -5.26 -16.32
CA ASP A 105 -15.50 -4.42 -17.46
C ASP A 105 -13.99 -4.34 -17.82
N ASP A 106 -13.17 -5.34 -17.46
CA ASP A 106 -11.73 -5.41 -17.80
C ASP A 106 -10.89 -4.17 -17.40
N ARG A 107 -11.41 -3.31 -16.52
CA ARG A 107 -10.70 -2.09 -16.10
C ARG A 107 -9.44 -2.46 -15.35
N ARG A 108 -8.32 -1.76 -15.57
CA ARG A 108 -7.08 -2.01 -14.82
C ARG A 108 -7.22 -1.72 -13.31
N TRP A 109 -7.87 -0.62 -12.96
CA TRP A 109 -7.88 -0.12 -11.59
C TRP A 109 -9.15 -0.61 -10.90
N CYS A 110 -9.00 -1.36 -9.81
CA CYS A 110 -10.12 -1.77 -8.96
C CYS A 110 -10.54 -0.64 -8.03
N GLY A 111 -9.60 0.22 -7.61
CA GLY A 111 -9.86 1.30 -6.66
C GLY A 111 -9.30 2.65 -7.09
N SER A 112 -9.82 3.70 -6.47
CA SER A 112 -9.26 5.05 -6.55
C SER A 112 -9.62 5.88 -5.32
N SER A 113 -8.72 6.78 -4.92
CA SER A 113 -8.98 7.68 -3.81
C SER A 113 -8.48 9.09 -4.06
N PHE A 114 -9.06 10.07 -3.37
CA PHE A 114 -8.58 11.45 -3.34
C PHE A 114 -8.42 11.93 -1.91
N GLY A 115 -7.24 12.46 -1.59
CA GLY A 115 -6.90 13.05 -0.31
C GLY A 115 -6.58 14.53 -0.45
N ARG A 116 -7.34 15.40 0.22
CA ARG A 116 -7.08 16.85 0.22
C ARG A 116 -5.85 17.15 1.07
N LEU A 117 -4.94 17.95 0.53
CA LEU A 117 -3.80 18.46 1.29
C LEU A 117 -4.08 19.86 1.85
N VAL A 118 -3.77 20.09 3.12
CA VAL A 118 -3.82 21.40 3.80
C VAL A 118 -2.48 21.63 4.49
N GLY A 119 -1.81 22.75 4.18
CA GLY A 119 -0.44 22.98 4.66
C GLY A 119 0.57 21.92 4.20
N GLY A 120 0.29 21.26 3.07
CA GLY A 120 1.10 20.16 2.54
C GLY A 120 0.82 18.78 3.15
N ARG A 121 -0.05 18.71 4.17
CA ARG A 121 -0.40 17.47 4.90
C ARG A 121 -1.79 16.96 4.57
N LEU A 122 -1.99 15.66 4.70
CA LEU A 122 -3.27 15.03 4.42
C LEU A 122 -4.29 15.32 5.52
N ARG A 123 -5.43 15.94 5.15
CA ARG A 123 -6.48 16.30 6.13
C ARG A 123 -7.45 15.16 6.45
N ASP A 124 -7.60 14.22 5.53
CA ASP A 124 -8.53 13.09 5.61
C ASP A 124 -7.94 11.91 4.82
N PRO A 125 -7.44 10.85 5.49
CA PRO A 125 -6.95 9.65 4.83
C PRO A 125 -8.13 8.88 4.26
N ARG A 126 -8.59 9.25 3.07
CA ARG A 126 -9.69 8.56 2.41
C ARG A 126 -9.35 7.14 2.04
N LEU A 127 -10.38 6.30 2.11
CA LEU A 127 -10.30 4.86 2.11
C LEU A 127 -11.00 4.31 0.89
N ASP A 128 -10.41 3.25 0.34
CA ASP A 128 -11.07 2.41 -0.65
C ASP A 128 -11.13 1.00 -0.05
N VAL A 129 -12.35 0.54 0.25
CA VAL A 129 -12.61 -0.75 0.90
C VAL A 129 -13.48 -1.56 -0.05
N GLY A 130 -13.02 -2.76 -0.42
CA GLY A 130 -13.87 -3.81 -0.99
C GLY A 130 -13.97 -3.86 -2.52
N SER A 131 -13.42 -2.89 -3.24
CA SER A 131 -13.37 -2.92 -4.71
C SER A 131 -12.23 -3.80 -5.26
N CYS A 132 -11.14 -3.90 -4.50
CA CYS A 132 -9.97 -4.69 -4.82
C CYS A 132 -9.98 -6.01 -4.07
N THR A 133 -9.62 -7.09 -4.76
CA THR A 133 -9.49 -8.43 -4.18
C THR A 133 -8.19 -9.11 -4.58
N THR A 134 -7.74 -10.06 -3.77
CA THR A 134 -6.65 -10.98 -4.10
C THR A 134 -7.06 -11.95 -5.23
N ARG A 135 -6.13 -12.79 -5.71
CA ARG A 135 -6.43 -13.77 -6.78
C ARG A 135 -7.48 -14.80 -6.36
N ASP A 136 -7.53 -15.13 -5.07
CA ASP A 136 -8.52 -16.00 -4.44
C ASP A 136 -9.79 -15.27 -3.99
N GLY A 137 -9.97 -14.01 -4.41
CA GLY A 137 -11.20 -13.24 -4.17
C GLY A 137 -11.33 -12.66 -2.76
N LYS A 138 -10.26 -12.67 -1.95
CA LYS A 138 -10.29 -12.05 -0.62
C LYS A 138 -10.21 -10.54 -0.73
N PRO A 139 -10.98 -9.79 0.07
CA PRO A 139 -10.98 -8.33 0.04
C PRO A 139 -9.63 -7.74 0.43
N LEU A 140 -9.27 -6.65 -0.24
CA LEU A 140 -8.16 -5.77 0.09
C LEU A 140 -8.71 -4.37 0.36
N ALA A 141 -8.06 -3.65 1.27
CA ALA A 141 -8.33 -2.25 1.51
C ALA A 141 -7.07 -1.42 1.38
N PHE A 142 -7.24 -0.17 1.00
CA PHE A 142 -6.13 0.77 0.81
C PHE A 142 -6.36 2.06 1.61
N ALA A 143 -5.27 2.55 2.22
CA ALA A 143 -5.27 3.78 3.01
C ALA A 143 -4.08 4.69 2.67
N TRP A 144 -4.22 5.97 2.99
CA TRP A 144 -3.13 6.92 2.95
C TRP A 144 -2.49 7.06 4.33
N VAL A 145 -1.16 7.13 4.36
CA VAL A 145 -0.37 7.49 5.55
C VAL A 145 0.47 8.71 5.25
N ASP A 146 0.21 9.80 5.97
CA ASP A 146 1.11 10.95 6.01
C ASP A 146 2.19 10.69 7.06
N ALA A 147 3.34 10.21 6.60
CA ALA A 147 4.41 9.70 7.45
C ALA A 147 5.13 10.81 8.21
N ASP A 148 5.72 10.50 9.38
CA ASP A 148 6.64 11.41 10.06
C ASP A 148 7.75 11.85 9.10
N ALA A 149 8.17 13.11 9.17
CA ALA A 149 9.18 13.66 8.26
C ALA A 149 10.54 12.93 8.35
N ARG A 150 10.80 12.21 9.45
CA ARG A 150 12.00 11.38 9.66
C ARG A 150 11.82 9.94 9.20
N ALA A 151 10.59 9.52 8.89
CA ALA A 151 10.30 8.16 8.48
C ALA A 151 10.89 7.87 7.10
N LYS A 152 11.62 6.76 7.02
CA LYS A 152 12.08 6.16 5.77
C LYS A 152 11.18 4.99 5.36
N TYR A 153 10.62 4.29 6.34
CA TYR A 153 9.73 3.15 6.12
C TYR A 153 8.41 3.34 6.86
N VAL A 154 7.31 3.02 6.18
CA VAL A 154 6.00 2.73 6.78
C VAL A 154 5.81 1.23 6.64
N VAL A 155 5.63 0.51 7.74
CA VAL A 155 5.48 -0.94 7.77
C VAL A 155 4.06 -1.28 8.14
N VAL A 156 3.43 -2.18 7.38
CA VAL A 156 2.09 -2.68 7.65
C VAL A 156 2.16 -4.17 7.96
N ASP A 157 1.62 -4.56 9.11
CA ASP A 157 1.49 -5.96 9.49
C ASP A 157 0.29 -6.59 8.78
N GLN A 158 0.55 -7.61 7.96
CA GLN A 158 -0.44 -8.41 7.23
C GLN A 158 -0.80 -9.71 7.98
N GLY A 159 -0.41 -9.83 9.25
CA GLY A 159 -0.63 -10.97 10.14
C GLY A 159 0.36 -12.12 9.95
N ARG A 160 0.68 -12.48 8.70
CA ARG A 160 1.66 -13.57 8.39
C ARG A 160 3.03 -13.05 7.99
N TYR A 161 3.08 -11.84 7.47
CA TYR A 161 4.28 -11.13 7.04
C TYR A 161 4.00 -9.63 7.22
N ALA A 162 5.03 -8.82 7.13
CA ALA A 162 4.88 -7.37 7.07
C ALA A 162 5.30 -6.85 5.69
N GLU A 163 4.63 -5.80 5.21
CA GLU A 163 5.09 -5.05 4.05
C GLU A 163 5.73 -3.74 4.48
N ALA A 164 6.97 -3.50 4.04
CA ALA A 164 7.66 -2.25 4.22
C ALA A 164 7.52 -1.37 2.96
N TYR A 165 6.99 -0.18 3.17
CA TYR A 165 6.79 0.85 2.16
C TYR A 165 7.82 1.97 2.38
N GLU A 166 8.70 2.21 1.41
CA GLU A 166 9.62 3.34 1.49
C GLU A 166 8.89 4.66 1.28
N VAL A 167 9.09 5.63 2.17
CA VAL A 167 8.60 7.00 2.02
C VAL A 167 9.35 7.64 0.84
N ALA A 168 8.59 8.15 -0.13
CA ALA A 168 9.14 8.58 -1.41
C ALA A 168 8.36 9.73 -2.02
N GLY A 169 9.04 10.55 -2.84
CA GLY A 169 8.41 11.57 -3.66
C GLY A 169 7.83 12.79 -2.91
N GLY A 170 7.91 12.84 -1.58
CA GLY A 170 7.24 13.87 -0.77
C GLY A 170 5.71 13.76 -0.83
N LEU A 171 5.22 12.53 -1.05
CA LEU A 171 3.79 12.21 -1.07
C LEU A 171 3.45 11.33 0.14
N PRO A 172 2.21 11.41 0.65
CA PRO A 172 1.66 10.38 1.53
C PRO A 172 1.84 8.99 0.92
N VAL A 173 2.04 7.99 1.77
CA VAL A 173 2.25 6.61 1.35
C VAL A 173 0.89 5.94 1.17
N ARG A 174 0.65 5.37 -0.02
CA ARG A 174 -0.50 4.48 -0.25
C ARG A 174 -0.13 3.07 0.21
N ILE A 175 -0.86 2.55 1.19
CA ILE A 175 -0.63 1.24 1.80
C ILE A 175 -1.87 0.35 1.64
N SER A 176 -1.69 -0.97 1.73
CA SER A 176 -2.78 -1.94 1.70
C SER A 176 -2.82 -2.83 2.95
N THR A 177 -4.00 -3.39 3.24
CA THR A 177 -4.20 -4.40 4.28
C THR A 177 -5.10 -5.53 3.78
N HIS A 178 -4.84 -6.75 4.28
CA HIS A 178 -5.72 -7.92 4.16
C HIS A 178 -6.75 -8.01 5.30
N ASP A 179 -6.60 -7.22 6.37
CA ASP A 179 -7.50 -7.23 7.53
C ASP A 179 -8.76 -6.39 7.23
N VAL A 180 -9.68 -6.98 6.46
CA VAL A 180 -10.93 -6.35 6.02
C VAL A 180 -12.14 -7.13 6.56
N GLN A 181 -12.99 -6.44 7.32
CA GLN A 181 -14.28 -6.93 7.79
C GLN A 181 -15.39 -6.40 6.88
N VAL A 182 -15.70 -7.16 5.82
CA VAL A 182 -16.67 -6.77 4.78
C VAL A 182 -18.06 -6.46 5.37
N GLY A 183 -18.54 -7.28 6.31
CA GLY A 183 -19.86 -7.08 6.93
C GLY A 183 -19.99 -5.78 7.73
N GLU A 184 -18.87 -5.22 8.21
CA GLU A 184 -18.82 -3.96 8.94
C GLU A 184 -18.36 -2.79 8.05
N SER A 185 -18.09 -3.06 6.76
CA SER A 185 -17.39 -2.14 5.86
C SER A 185 -16.17 -1.52 6.55
N ARG A 186 -15.33 -2.36 7.14
CA ARG A 186 -14.20 -1.90 7.95
C ARG A 186 -12.92 -2.55 7.49
N ALA A 187 -11.81 -1.82 7.57
CA ALA A 187 -10.49 -2.41 7.44
C ALA A 187 -9.56 -1.88 8.53
N THR A 188 -8.60 -2.69 8.96
CA THR A 188 -7.66 -2.33 10.02
C THR A 188 -6.23 -2.40 9.51
N PHE A 189 -5.47 -1.35 9.77
CA PHE A 189 -4.06 -1.24 9.40
C PHE A 189 -3.24 -1.11 10.68
N ARG A 190 -2.41 -2.11 10.95
CA ARG A 190 -1.44 -2.08 12.06
C ARG A 190 -0.12 -1.58 11.51
N ILE A 191 0.24 -0.36 11.90
CA ILE A 191 1.29 0.41 11.22
C ILE A 191 2.43 0.73 12.20
N SER A 192 3.66 0.61 11.74
CA SER A 192 4.83 1.21 12.38
C SER A 192 5.65 2.03 11.41
N GLU A 193 6.19 3.16 11.88
CA GLU A 193 7.08 4.01 11.09
C GLU A 193 8.51 3.94 11.63
N HIS A 194 9.47 3.86 10.72
CA HIS A 194 10.87 3.68 11.06
C HIS A 194 11.75 4.66 10.31
N ASP A 195 12.83 5.11 10.95
CA ASP A 195 13.84 5.92 10.28
C ASP A 195 14.75 5.09 9.36
N GLY A 196 15.70 5.75 8.69
CA GLY A 196 16.61 5.08 7.74
C GLY A 196 17.57 4.07 8.36
N ARG A 197 17.65 3.98 9.69
CA ARG A 197 18.42 2.99 10.43
C ARG A 197 17.54 1.85 10.96
N GLY A 198 16.25 1.87 10.68
CA GLY A 198 15.28 0.88 11.13
C GLY A 198 14.71 1.12 12.53
N ARG A 199 15.13 2.19 13.22
CA ARG A 199 14.65 2.54 14.56
C ARG A 199 13.18 2.96 14.51
N LEU A 200 12.41 2.48 15.48
CA LEU A 200 10.99 2.78 15.59
C LEU A 200 10.77 4.26 15.93
N LEU A 201 9.96 4.95 15.13
CA LEU A 201 9.53 6.33 15.38
C LEU A 201 8.17 6.36 16.08
N ARG A 202 7.22 5.55 15.59
CA ARG A 202 5.89 5.40 16.18
C ARG A 202 5.21 4.10 15.71
N ARG A 203 4.22 3.66 16.48
CA ARG A 203 3.29 2.58 16.13
C ARG A 203 1.87 3.05 16.38
N PHE A 204 0.95 2.73 15.47
CA PHE A 204 -0.45 3.10 15.59
C PHE A 204 -1.33 2.16 14.78
N GLU A 205 -2.62 2.15 15.09
CA GLU A 205 -3.63 1.49 14.30
C GLU A 205 -4.43 2.54 13.54
N LEU A 206 -4.72 2.27 12.27
CA LEU A 206 -5.66 3.03 11.49
C LEU A 206 -6.84 2.12 11.17
N THR A 207 -8.01 2.48 11.72
CA THR A 207 -9.27 1.82 11.37
C THR A 207 -9.94 2.63 10.27
N ALA A 208 -10.27 1.92 9.21
CA ALA A 208 -10.85 2.45 8.01
C ALA A 208 -12.33 2.08 7.92
N VAL A 209 -13.21 3.06 7.69
CA VAL A 209 -14.62 2.88 7.31
C VAL A 209 -14.89 3.72 6.04
N PRO A 210 -15.76 3.30 5.09
CA PRO A 210 -16.13 4.10 3.94
C PRO A 210 -16.56 5.50 4.36
N ALA A 211 -16.19 6.50 3.57
CA ALA A 211 -16.77 7.83 3.72
C ALA A 211 -18.27 7.72 3.41
N GLY A 212 -19.11 8.11 4.37
CA GLY A 212 -20.54 8.34 4.16
C GLY A 212 -20.80 9.60 3.34
#